data_AF-A0A2T6DQ62-F1
#
_entry.id   AF-A0A2T6DQ62-F1
#
_cell.length_a   1.000
_cell.length_b   1.000
_cell.length_c   1.000
_cell.angle_alpha   90.00
_cell.angle_beta   90.00
_cell.angle_gamma   90.00
#
_symmetry.space_group_name_H-M   'P 1'
#
loop_
_entity.id
_entity.type
_entity.pdbx_description
1 polymer ?
#
loop_
_entity_poly.entity_id
_entity_poly.type
_entity_poly.pdbx_seq_one_letter_code
_entity_poly.pdbx_strand_id
1 'polypeptide(L)'
;MLHKLPAVRAIKERTGCKFQDLVIRRKDAVRQVVKELTDAKGRPKFSDPNDHRVIFGSPLVDVAATVALADETAEICMQILELTHWQIRLLSKSHLLPRVAQAIPERYKHRVIYGVSTGTLDDELAAAFEKGTPLVSARIKSLRWLQDHGHRTFGMICPILPQRDPQRFAQKIAEAIRVENCEHVWAEVLNVRGESMARTVEALKSGGFGEAAMLLEQTTANKNTWESYARGTFEALSSVIPHDKLRFMQYVSKSTAEWWNGRPGALPLGAAAGSRSIASQTPSAAKMGTLGLPEITAELLEQGRIEREQHERELARTLPELFQRRSPFWEAVSALAFAKVLLPTWKPEGKEQLEAAERCLKLLTPDARKVAREVGQIVGDHASKRWPAEIYDEAFAD
;
A
#
# COMPACT_ATOMS: atom_id res chain seq x y z
N MET A 1 15.11 10.27 -22.19
CA MET A 1 14.23 11.08 -23.05
C MET A 1 13.47 12.15 -22.27
N LEU A 2 12.85 11.86 -21.11
CA LEU A 2 12.04 12.85 -20.37
C LEU A 2 12.81 14.09 -19.86
N HIS A 3 14.07 13.96 -19.42
CA HIS A 3 14.89 15.10 -18.99
C HIS A 3 15.20 16.12 -20.10
N LYS A 4 14.95 15.77 -21.37
CA LYS A 4 15.13 16.64 -22.53
C LYS A 4 13.85 17.39 -22.92
N LEU A 5 12.71 17.10 -22.28
CA LEU A 5 11.45 17.79 -22.57
C LEU A 5 11.58 19.28 -22.24
N PRO A 6 11.16 20.19 -23.12
CA PRO A 6 11.25 21.64 -22.88
C PRO A 6 10.61 22.07 -21.56
N ALA A 7 9.43 21.52 -21.23
CA ALA A 7 8.73 21.80 -19.98
C ALA A 7 9.54 21.39 -18.74
N VAL A 8 10.23 20.24 -18.79
CA VAL A 8 11.08 19.77 -17.69
C VAL A 8 12.30 20.69 -17.53
N ARG A 9 12.93 21.11 -18.63
CA ARG A 9 14.06 22.05 -18.59
C ARG A 9 13.65 23.40 -17.99
N ALA A 10 12.55 23.97 -18.47
CA ALA A 10 12.03 25.24 -17.97
C ALA A 10 11.71 25.18 -16.47
N ILE A 11 11.14 24.06 -15.98
CA ILE A 11 10.89 23.88 -14.54
C ILE A 11 12.22 23.80 -13.77
N LYS A 12 13.20 23.02 -14.24
CA LYS A 12 14.50 22.92 -13.58
C LYS A 12 15.22 24.27 -13.52
N GLU A 13 15.23 25.03 -14.61
CA GLU A 13 15.84 26.35 -14.69
C GLU A 13 15.17 27.33 -13.74
N ARG A 14 13.83 27.31 -13.66
CA ARG A 14 13.06 28.20 -12.79
C ARG A 14 13.15 27.84 -11.30
N THR A 15 13.24 26.55 -10.97
CA THR A 15 13.15 26.07 -9.56
C THR A 15 14.49 25.68 -8.95
N GLY A 16 15.53 25.48 -9.77
CA GLY A 16 16.79 24.89 -9.32
C GLY A 16 16.72 23.39 -8.99
N CYS A 17 15.54 22.76 -9.11
CA CYS A 17 15.36 21.35 -8.84
C CYS A 17 16.14 20.46 -9.83
N LYS A 18 16.63 19.32 -9.36
CA LYS A 18 17.20 18.28 -10.21
C LYS A 18 16.08 17.43 -10.80
N PHE A 19 16.38 16.65 -11.82
CA PHE A 19 15.35 15.83 -12.49
C PHE A 19 14.68 14.84 -11.54
N GLN A 20 15.45 14.25 -10.63
CA GLN A 20 14.96 13.32 -9.60
C GLN A 20 14.02 13.96 -8.58
N ASP A 21 13.96 15.28 -8.50
CA ASP A 21 13.08 16.01 -7.57
C ASP A 21 11.72 16.32 -8.23
N LEU A 22 11.53 15.96 -9.50
CA LEU A 22 10.34 16.27 -10.28
C LEU A 22 9.43 15.05 -10.44
N VAL A 23 8.14 15.26 -10.19
CA VAL A 23 7.08 14.30 -10.50
C VAL A 23 6.39 14.73 -11.78
N ILE A 24 6.43 13.90 -12.83
CA ILE A 24 5.76 14.15 -14.10
C ILE A 24 4.46 13.35 -14.11
N ARG A 25 3.33 14.04 -14.18
CA ARG A 25 1.99 13.44 -14.26
C ARG A 25 1.38 13.67 -15.63
N ARG A 26 0.55 12.72 -16.09
CA ARG A 26 -0.31 12.98 -17.25
C ARG A 26 -1.49 13.82 -16.81
N LYS A 27 -1.78 14.89 -17.56
CA LYS A 27 -3.00 15.66 -17.36
C LYS A 27 -4.22 14.78 -17.67
N ASP A 28 -5.24 14.88 -16.84
CA ASP A 28 -6.52 14.15 -16.97
C ASP A 28 -6.32 12.62 -17.11
N ALA A 29 -5.43 12.04 -16.29
CA ALA A 29 -4.98 10.66 -16.43
C ALA A 29 -6.15 9.65 -16.50
N VAL A 30 -7.17 9.80 -15.66
CA VAL A 30 -8.39 8.98 -15.67
C VAL A 30 -9.09 9.03 -17.02
N ARG A 31 -9.31 10.23 -17.57
CA ARG A 31 -9.96 10.41 -18.88
C ARG A 31 -9.14 9.78 -20.00
N GLN A 32 -7.81 9.85 -19.92
CA GLN A 32 -6.94 9.19 -20.91
C GLN A 32 -7.08 7.68 -20.84
N VAL A 33 -7.17 7.08 -19.65
CA VAL A 33 -7.42 5.64 -19.51
C VAL A 33 -8.75 5.25 -20.15
N VAL A 34 -9.83 5.99 -19.88
CA VAL A 34 -11.14 5.74 -20.52
C VAL A 34 -11.04 5.79 -22.04
N LYS A 35 -10.35 6.80 -22.59
CA LYS A 35 -10.13 6.93 -24.04
C LYS A 35 -9.34 5.76 -24.63
N GLU A 36 -8.34 5.26 -23.92
CA GLU A 36 -7.56 4.10 -24.37
C GLU A 36 -8.37 2.81 -24.33
N LEU A 37 -9.27 2.66 -23.35
CA LEU A 37 -10.11 1.48 -23.14
C LEU A 37 -11.42 1.48 -23.96
N THR A 38 -11.80 2.59 -24.55
CA THR A 38 -13.06 2.73 -25.33
C THR A 38 -12.82 3.06 -26.79
N ASP A 39 -13.74 2.65 -27.66
CA ASP A 39 -13.76 3.01 -29.08
C ASP A 39 -14.27 4.45 -29.28
N ALA A 40 -14.32 4.91 -30.54
CA ALA A 40 -14.79 6.27 -30.87
C ALA A 40 -16.26 6.53 -30.46
N LYS A 41 -17.03 5.48 -30.16
CA LYS A 41 -18.43 5.55 -29.70
C LYS A 41 -18.56 5.38 -28.18
N GLY A 42 -17.44 5.30 -27.46
CA GLY A 42 -17.43 5.10 -26.00
C GLY A 42 -17.67 3.66 -25.55
N ARG A 43 -17.67 2.68 -26.46
CA ARG A 43 -17.88 1.27 -26.11
C ARG A 43 -16.56 0.64 -25.67
N PRO A 44 -16.57 -0.29 -24.70
CA PRO A 44 -15.36 -1.02 -24.32
C PRO A 44 -14.68 -1.72 -25.50
N LYS A 45 -13.36 -1.53 -25.66
CA LYS A 45 -12.54 -2.23 -26.68
C LYS A 45 -12.21 -3.67 -26.29
N PHE A 46 -12.17 -3.96 -24.98
CA PHE A 46 -11.68 -5.22 -24.41
C PHE A 46 -12.80 -5.90 -23.62
N SER A 47 -13.88 -6.28 -24.30
CA SER A 47 -15.10 -6.82 -23.70
C SER A 47 -15.20 -8.35 -23.70
N ASP A 48 -14.15 -9.07 -24.09
CA ASP A 48 -14.15 -10.54 -24.02
C ASP A 48 -14.17 -10.98 -22.53
N PRO A 49 -15.21 -11.71 -22.08
CA PRO A 49 -15.31 -12.16 -20.69
C PRO A 49 -14.19 -13.10 -20.25
N ASN A 50 -13.50 -13.75 -21.20
CA ASN A 50 -12.39 -14.66 -20.92
C ASN A 50 -11.02 -13.95 -20.88
N ASP A 51 -10.99 -12.64 -21.17
CA ASP A 51 -9.76 -11.86 -21.15
C ASP A 51 -9.39 -11.45 -19.73
N HIS A 52 -8.61 -12.30 -19.06
CA HIS A 52 -8.17 -12.11 -17.68
C HIS A 52 -6.72 -11.64 -17.55
N ARG A 53 -6.21 -10.91 -18.56
CA ARG A 53 -4.86 -10.34 -18.53
C ARG A 53 -4.64 -9.48 -17.27
N VAL A 54 -3.40 -9.45 -16.78
CA VAL A 54 -3.02 -8.68 -15.58
C VAL A 54 -2.30 -7.40 -15.98
N ILE A 55 -2.84 -6.24 -15.61
CA ILE A 55 -2.12 -4.96 -15.69
C ILE A 55 -1.29 -4.77 -14.43
N PHE A 56 -0.04 -4.34 -14.61
CA PHE A 56 0.84 -3.96 -13.52
C PHE A 56 0.85 -2.45 -13.35
N GLY A 57 0.40 -1.99 -12.18
CA GLY A 57 0.63 -0.65 -11.67
C GLY A 57 2.00 -0.54 -11.01
N SER A 58 2.65 0.61 -11.17
CA SER A 58 4.00 0.94 -10.70
C SER A 58 5.24 0.45 -11.46
N PRO A 59 5.23 0.32 -12.81
CA PRO A 59 6.48 0.09 -13.55
C PRO A 59 7.40 1.33 -13.58
N LEU A 60 6.85 2.54 -13.40
CA LEU A 60 7.59 3.82 -13.55
C LEU A 60 7.32 4.84 -12.45
N VAL A 61 6.17 4.77 -11.79
CA VAL A 61 5.73 5.73 -10.75
C VAL A 61 5.01 4.95 -9.66
N ASP A 62 5.22 5.33 -8.40
CA ASP A 62 4.48 4.73 -7.28
C ASP A 62 2.98 5.08 -7.36
N VAL A 63 2.12 4.06 -7.34
CA VAL A 63 0.67 4.22 -7.48
C VAL A 63 -0.02 4.77 -6.23
N ALA A 64 0.66 4.78 -5.10
CA ALA A 64 0.08 5.23 -3.83
C ALA A 64 1.08 6.06 -3.00
N ALA A 65 2.02 6.76 -3.64
CA ALA A 65 3.01 7.59 -2.94
C ALA A 65 2.38 8.71 -2.10
N THR A 66 1.23 9.24 -2.51
CA THR A 66 0.50 10.28 -1.79
C THR A 66 -0.99 9.94 -1.76
N VAL A 67 -1.75 10.58 -0.87
CA VAL A 67 -3.22 10.44 -0.82
C VAL A 67 -3.86 10.76 -2.17
N ALA A 68 -3.45 11.86 -2.81
CA ALA A 68 -3.98 12.25 -4.11
C ALA A 68 -3.66 11.24 -5.22
N LEU A 69 -2.49 10.60 -5.20
CA LEU A 69 -2.15 9.53 -6.14
C LEU A 69 -2.89 8.22 -5.85
N ALA A 70 -3.13 7.91 -4.57
CA ALA A 70 -3.95 6.76 -4.19
C ALA A 70 -5.40 6.93 -4.68
N ASP A 71 -5.97 8.13 -4.52
CA ASP A 71 -7.32 8.45 -4.99
C ASP A 71 -7.43 8.37 -6.52
N GLU A 72 -6.50 9.02 -7.25
CA GLU A 72 -6.44 8.93 -8.71
C GLU A 72 -6.24 7.48 -9.19
N THR A 73 -5.43 6.69 -8.47
CA THR A 73 -5.24 5.26 -8.78
C THR A 73 -6.52 4.47 -8.57
N ALA A 74 -7.29 4.74 -7.52
CA ALA A 74 -8.58 4.09 -7.29
C ALA A 74 -9.56 4.40 -8.44
N GLU A 75 -9.63 5.67 -8.87
CA GLU A 75 -10.45 6.07 -10.02
C GLU A 75 -10.03 5.36 -11.31
N ILE A 76 -8.71 5.29 -11.60
CA ILE A 76 -8.19 4.55 -12.75
C ILE A 76 -8.55 3.06 -12.66
N CYS A 77 -8.40 2.45 -11.48
CA CYS A 77 -8.72 1.05 -11.27
C CYS A 77 -10.21 0.79 -11.54
N MET A 78 -11.10 1.67 -11.09
CA MET A 78 -12.53 1.56 -11.37
C MET A 78 -12.84 1.58 -12.86
N GLN A 79 -12.22 2.50 -13.62
CA GLN A 79 -12.42 2.54 -15.08
C GLN A 79 -11.94 1.25 -15.77
N ILE A 80 -10.80 0.69 -15.34
CA ILE A 80 -10.30 -0.59 -15.87
C ILE A 80 -11.27 -1.73 -15.52
N LEU A 81 -11.73 -1.79 -14.27
CA LEU A 81 -12.60 -2.87 -13.78
C LEU A 81 -13.98 -2.86 -14.45
N GLU A 82 -14.52 -1.69 -14.74
CA GLU A 82 -15.83 -1.50 -15.39
C GLU A 82 -15.78 -1.74 -16.91
N LEU A 83 -14.67 -1.40 -17.56
CA LEU A 83 -14.54 -1.47 -19.01
C LEU A 83 -13.85 -2.74 -19.52
N THR A 84 -13.38 -3.62 -18.64
CA THR A 84 -12.63 -4.83 -19.03
C THR A 84 -12.91 -5.99 -18.08
N HIS A 85 -12.42 -7.19 -18.43
CA HIS A 85 -12.35 -8.36 -17.55
C HIS A 85 -10.94 -8.61 -16.95
N TRP A 86 -10.04 -7.64 -17.12
CA TRP A 86 -8.65 -7.72 -16.67
C TRP A 86 -8.50 -7.74 -15.14
N GLN A 87 -7.35 -8.18 -14.68
CA GLN A 87 -6.94 -8.07 -13.30
C GLN A 87 -5.93 -6.92 -13.14
N ILE A 88 -5.81 -6.39 -11.93
CA ILE A 88 -4.91 -5.27 -11.63
C ILE A 88 -3.97 -5.70 -10.52
N ARG A 89 -2.66 -5.55 -10.73
CA ARG A 89 -1.63 -5.76 -9.71
C ARG A 89 -0.97 -4.43 -9.38
N LEU A 90 -1.08 -3.98 -8.13
CA LEU A 90 -0.58 -2.69 -7.66
C LEU A 90 0.62 -2.89 -6.73
N LEU A 91 1.76 -2.28 -7.07
CA LEU A 91 2.95 -2.24 -6.22
C LEU A 91 3.16 -0.83 -5.67
N SER A 92 3.51 -0.70 -4.38
CA SER A 92 3.87 0.60 -3.80
C SER A 92 4.96 0.46 -2.73
N LYS A 93 5.76 1.52 -2.51
CA LYS A 93 6.59 1.70 -1.30
C LYS A 93 5.85 2.50 -0.21
N SER A 94 4.55 2.75 -0.38
CA SER A 94 3.71 3.46 0.56
C SER A 94 2.83 2.51 1.39
N HIS A 95 2.30 3.04 2.50
CA HIS A 95 1.31 2.35 3.34
C HIS A 95 -0.14 2.67 2.93
N LEU A 96 -0.35 3.34 1.79
CA LEU A 96 -1.65 3.86 1.34
C LEU A 96 -2.46 2.90 0.45
N LEU A 97 -1.96 1.69 0.13
CA LEU A 97 -2.73 0.71 -0.63
C LEU A 97 -4.08 0.30 0.01
N PRO A 98 -4.23 0.21 1.35
CA PRO A 98 -5.54 0.07 1.99
C PRO A 98 -6.57 1.10 1.56
N ARG A 99 -6.16 2.36 1.32
CA ARG A 99 -7.06 3.41 0.84
C ARG A 99 -7.58 3.11 -0.56
N VAL A 100 -6.70 2.64 -1.45
CA VAL A 100 -7.10 2.19 -2.79
C VAL A 100 -8.07 1.02 -2.67
N ALA A 101 -7.76 0.04 -1.81
CA ALA A 101 -8.59 -1.14 -1.61
C ALA A 101 -10.00 -0.82 -1.09
N GLN A 102 -10.13 0.10 -0.14
CA GLN A 102 -11.41 0.56 0.41
C GLN A 102 -12.29 1.29 -0.61
N ALA A 103 -11.69 1.89 -1.64
CA ALA A 103 -12.42 2.56 -2.71
C ALA A 103 -12.91 1.59 -3.80
N ILE A 104 -12.43 0.34 -3.82
CA ILE A 104 -12.86 -0.68 -4.78
C ILE A 104 -14.06 -1.46 -4.19
N PRO A 105 -15.21 -1.52 -4.88
CA PRO A 105 -16.36 -2.31 -4.43
C PRO A 105 -16.04 -3.80 -4.30
N GLU A 106 -16.68 -4.46 -3.32
CA GLU A 106 -16.44 -5.88 -2.99
C GLU A 106 -16.54 -6.81 -4.21
N ARG A 107 -17.48 -6.55 -5.14
CA ARG A 107 -17.64 -7.32 -6.38
C ARG A 107 -16.38 -7.38 -7.26
N TYR A 108 -15.46 -6.42 -7.12
CA TYR A 108 -14.21 -6.36 -7.87
C TYR A 108 -12.98 -6.73 -7.03
N LYS A 109 -13.14 -6.97 -5.73
CA LYS A 109 -12.02 -7.30 -4.82
C LYS A 109 -11.16 -8.46 -5.34
N HIS A 110 -11.81 -9.49 -5.87
CA HIS A 110 -11.14 -10.66 -6.45
C HIS A 110 -10.32 -10.36 -7.71
N ARG A 111 -10.39 -9.14 -8.29
CA ARG A 111 -9.65 -8.74 -9.50
C ARG A 111 -8.46 -7.82 -9.21
N VAL A 112 -8.23 -7.43 -7.96
CA VAL A 112 -7.13 -6.54 -7.59
C VAL A 112 -6.18 -7.23 -6.61
N ILE A 113 -4.88 -7.11 -6.88
CA ILE A 113 -3.79 -7.77 -6.17
C ILE A 113 -2.84 -6.69 -5.66
N TYR A 114 -2.64 -6.60 -4.36
CA TYR A 114 -1.90 -5.52 -3.72
C TYR A 114 -0.54 -6.01 -3.21
N GLY A 115 0.51 -5.21 -3.38
CA GLY A 115 1.84 -5.55 -2.89
C GLY A 115 2.62 -4.34 -2.45
N VAL A 116 3.44 -4.54 -1.43
CA VAL A 116 4.39 -3.52 -0.96
C VAL A 116 5.82 -3.93 -1.29
N SER A 117 6.66 -2.95 -1.62
CA SER A 117 8.08 -3.15 -1.87
C SER A 117 8.89 -2.83 -0.61
N THR A 118 9.73 -3.79 -0.20
CA THR A 118 10.75 -3.58 0.82
C THR A 118 11.99 -4.42 0.58
N GLY A 119 13.18 -3.87 0.80
CA GLY A 119 14.47 -4.56 0.66
C GLY A 119 15.11 -4.99 1.98
N THR A 120 14.57 -4.50 3.09
CA THR A 120 15.03 -4.71 4.47
C THR A 120 13.82 -4.73 5.40
N LEU A 121 14.01 -5.08 6.67
CA LEU A 121 13.01 -4.88 7.74
C LEU A 121 13.39 -3.76 8.71
N ASP A 122 14.56 -3.16 8.50
CA ASP A 122 15.08 -2.08 9.32
C ASP A 122 14.63 -0.73 8.75
N ASP A 123 13.80 -0.02 9.53
CA ASP A 123 13.24 1.29 9.17
C ASP A 123 14.32 2.35 9.01
N GLU A 124 15.34 2.35 9.88
CA GLU A 124 16.40 3.35 9.86
C GLU A 124 17.34 3.10 8.68
N LEU A 125 17.68 1.83 8.43
CA LEU A 125 18.47 1.44 7.26
C LEU A 125 17.77 1.83 5.96
N ALA A 126 16.47 1.54 5.84
CA ALA A 126 15.68 1.93 4.67
C ALA A 126 15.65 3.46 4.52
N ALA A 127 15.39 4.19 5.61
CA ALA A 127 15.35 5.65 5.60
C ALA A 127 16.69 6.30 5.22
N ALA A 128 17.82 5.59 5.37
CA ALA A 128 19.11 6.06 4.90
C ALA A 128 19.12 6.29 3.39
N PHE A 129 18.55 5.37 2.59
CA PHE A 129 18.62 5.42 1.11
C PHE A 129 17.27 5.62 0.40
N GLU A 130 16.13 5.38 1.05
CA GLU A 130 14.79 5.56 0.49
C GLU A 130 14.15 6.88 0.97
N LYS A 131 14.79 8.02 0.66
CA LYS A 131 14.32 9.33 1.11
C LYS A 131 12.89 9.63 0.65
N GLY A 132 12.06 10.11 1.58
CA GLY A 132 10.67 10.50 1.32
C GLY A 132 9.69 9.32 1.22
N THR A 133 10.12 8.10 1.51
CA THR A 133 9.23 6.93 1.56
C THR A 133 8.75 6.65 2.99
N PRO A 134 7.53 6.11 3.18
CA PRO A 134 7.09 5.64 4.49
C PRO A 134 7.99 4.55 5.08
N LEU A 135 7.98 4.42 6.40
CA LEU A 135 8.68 3.36 7.13
C LEU A 135 8.33 1.97 6.60
N VAL A 136 9.29 1.05 6.58
CA VAL A 136 9.09 -0.35 6.19
C VAL A 136 8.05 -1.00 7.09
N SER A 137 8.13 -0.77 8.40
CA SER A 137 7.16 -1.26 9.38
C SER A 137 5.72 -0.84 9.03
N ALA A 138 5.52 0.40 8.56
CA ALA A 138 4.22 0.90 8.11
C ALA A 138 3.74 0.18 6.83
N ARG A 139 4.64 -0.10 5.88
CA ARG A 139 4.33 -0.88 4.66
C ARG A 139 3.94 -2.31 4.98
N ILE A 140 4.67 -2.96 5.89
CA ILE A 140 4.35 -4.33 6.34
C ILE A 140 3.00 -4.34 7.06
N LYS A 141 2.72 -3.35 7.91
CA LYS A 141 1.42 -3.19 8.57
C LYS A 141 0.29 -3.04 7.55
N SER A 142 0.47 -2.26 6.48
CA SER A 142 -0.56 -2.10 5.45
C SER A 142 -0.76 -3.37 4.62
N LEU A 143 0.31 -4.12 4.31
CA LEU A 143 0.21 -5.43 3.65
C LEU A 143 -0.58 -6.42 4.52
N ARG A 144 -0.27 -6.50 5.82
CA ARG A 144 -0.98 -7.38 6.76
C ARG A 144 -2.44 -6.97 6.90
N TRP A 145 -2.75 -5.68 6.97
CA TRP A 145 -4.12 -5.20 6.95
C TRP A 145 -4.88 -5.70 5.71
N LEU A 146 -4.27 -5.61 4.52
CA LEU A 146 -4.88 -6.10 3.27
C LEU A 146 -5.16 -7.61 3.33
N GLN A 147 -4.22 -8.39 3.86
CA GLN A 147 -4.37 -9.84 4.05
C GLN A 147 -5.50 -10.15 5.05
N ASP A 148 -5.52 -9.47 6.19
CA ASP A 148 -6.51 -9.67 7.26
C ASP A 148 -7.94 -9.31 6.79
N HIS A 149 -8.07 -8.46 5.77
CA HIS A 149 -9.35 -8.09 5.14
C HIS A 149 -9.65 -8.90 3.87
N GLY A 150 -8.92 -10.00 3.62
CA GLY A 150 -9.19 -10.94 2.53
C GLY A 150 -8.86 -10.40 1.13
N HIS A 151 -8.05 -9.35 1.01
CA HIS A 151 -7.56 -8.90 -0.30
C HIS A 151 -6.47 -9.84 -0.82
N ARG A 152 -6.40 -10.00 -2.15
CA ARG A 152 -5.31 -10.74 -2.80
C ARG A 152 -4.03 -9.93 -2.64
N THR A 153 -2.95 -10.57 -2.15
CA THR A 153 -1.68 -9.87 -1.92
C THR A 153 -0.49 -10.54 -2.57
N PHE A 154 0.60 -9.79 -2.75
CA PHE A 154 1.90 -10.33 -3.13
C PHE A 154 3.03 -9.56 -2.44
N GLY A 155 4.14 -10.23 -2.18
CA GLY A 155 5.35 -9.61 -1.64
C GLY A 155 6.28 -9.13 -2.74
N MET A 156 6.91 -7.97 -2.57
CA MET A 156 8.04 -7.53 -3.39
C MET A 156 9.25 -7.25 -2.49
N ILE A 157 10.18 -8.19 -2.44
CA ILE A 157 11.42 -8.10 -1.67
C ILE A 157 12.51 -7.49 -2.56
N CYS A 158 12.52 -6.17 -2.70
CA CYS A 158 13.43 -5.46 -3.61
C CYS A 158 13.61 -3.97 -3.25
N PRO A 159 14.82 -3.41 -3.41
CA PRO A 159 16.07 -4.14 -3.69
C PRO A 159 16.62 -4.73 -2.40
N ILE A 160 16.96 -6.02 -2.39
CA ILE A 160 17.67 -6.62 -1.26
C ILE A 160 19.07 -6.01 -1.22
N LEU A 161 19.58 -5.63 -0.04
CA LEU A 161 20.99 -5.31 0.15
C LEU A 161 21.77 -6.56 0.56
N PRO A 162 23.09 -6.64 0.31
CA PRO A 162 23.92 -7.73 0.83
C PRO A 162 23.70 -7.97 2.33
N GLN A 163 23.56 -9.24 2.71
CA GLN A 163 23.31 -9.67 4.08
C GLN A 163 24.50 -10.51 4.56
N ARG A 164 24.94 -10.31 5.81
CA ARG A 164 25.91 -11.24 6.45
C ARG A 164 25.30 -12.62 6.66
N ASP A 165 24.00 -12.65 6.94
CA ASP A 165 23.21 -13.86 7.15
C ASP A 165 21.97 -13.84 6.25
N PRO A 166 22.11 -14.27 4.98
CA PRO A 166 20.99 -14.32 4.04
C PRO A 166 19.85 -15.23 4.52
N GLN A 167 20.16 -16.31 5.24
CA GLN A 167 19.17 -17.26 5.72
C GLN A 167 18.26 -16.64 6.78
N ARG A 168 18.85 -15.97 7.78
CA ARG A 168 18.08 -15.27 8.80
C ARG A 168 17.27 -14.11 8.22
N PHE A 169 17.84 -13.39 7.25
CA PHE A 169 17.10 -12.38 6.50
C PHE A 169 15.87 -12.99 5.82
N ALA A 170 16.06 -14.08 5.07
CA ALA A 170 15.00 -14.78 4.34
C ALA A 170 13.86 -15.25 5.27
N GLN A 171 14.20 -15.85 6.42
CA GLN A 171 13.21 -16.27 7.42
C GLN A 171 12.39 -15.09 7.94
N LYS A 172 13.07 -14.03 8.39
CA LYS A 172 12.40 -12.85 8.95
C LYS A 172 11.52 -12.15 7.93
N ILE A 173 11.99 -11.98 6.69
CA ILE A 173 11.20 -11.30 5.67
C ILE A 173 9.99 -12.12 5.24
N ALA A 174 10.12 -13.45 5.12
CA ALA A 174 9.01 -14.35 4.80
C ALA A 174 7.91 -14.30 5.88
N GLU A 175 8.30 -14.30 7.16
CA GLU A 175 7.38 -14.13 8.29
C GLU A 175 6.74 -12.72 8.31
N ALA A 176 7.54 -11.68 8.06
CA ALA A 176 7.05 -10.31 8.06
C ALA A 176 5.92 -10.10 7.03
N ILE A 177 6.12 -10.60 5.81
CA ILE A 177 5.13 -10.48 4.72
C ILE A 177 4.02 -11.54 4.76
N ARG A 178 4.10 -12.53 5.65
CA ARG A 178 3.19 -13.70 5.70
C ARG A 178 3.08 -14.37 4.33
N VAL A 179 4.18 -14.99 3.89
CA VAL A 179 4.32 -15.60 2.55
C VAL A 179 3.18 -16.58 2.20
N GLU A 180 2.61 -17.24 3.19
CA GLU A 180 1.44 -18.11 3.08
C GLU A 180 0.21 -17.37 2.52
N ASN A 181 0.05 -16.08 2.83
CA ASN A 181 -1.05 -15.23 2.41
C ASN A 181 -0.76 -14.44 1.11
N CYS A 182 0.43 -14.59 0.55
CA CYS A 182 0.81 -14.00 -0.73
C CYS A 182 0.54 -14.97 -1.88
N GLU A 183 0.03 -14.48 -3.01
CA GLU A 183 -0.05 -15.27 -4.26
C GLU A 183 1.33 -15.59 -4.80
N HIS A 184 2.20 -14.58 -4.79
CA HIS A 184 3.56 -14.65 -5.28
C HIS A 184 4.45 -13.80 -4.39
N VAL A 185 5.74 -14.13 -4.34
CA VAL A 185 6.77 -13.27 -3.77
C VAL A 185 7.80 -13.01 -4.83
N TRP A 186 7.85 -11.75 -5.26
CA TRP A 186 8.84 -11.25 -6.19
C TRP A 186 10.05 -10.79 -5.39
N ALA A 187 11.24 -11.12 -5.84
CA ALA A 187 12.46 -10.76 -5.14
C ALA A 187 13.54 -10.34 -6.14
N GLU A 188 14.36 -9.37 -5.75
CA GLU A 188 15.47 -8.91 -6.57
C GLU A 188 16.56 -8.29 -5.67
N VAL A 189 17.81 -8.64 -5.96
CA VAL A 189 18.98 -8.02 -5.35
C VAL A 189 19.26 -6.64 -5.93
N LEU A 190 20.01 -5.80 -5.22
CA LEU A 190 20.43 -4.52 -5.77
C LEU A 190 21.30 -4.73 -7.02
N ASN A 191 20.80 -4.30 -8.19
CA ASN A 191 21.49 -4.41 -9.47
C ASN A 191 22.51 -3.29 -9.65
N VAL A 192 23.71 -3.64 -10.13
CA VAL A 192 24.74 -2.65 -10.49
C VAL A 192 24.29 -1.90 -11.75
N ARG A 193 23.78 -0.66 -11.58
CA ARG A 193 23.34 0.20 -12.69
C ARG A 193 23.68 1.66 -12.46
N GLY A 194 24.46 2.24 -13.37
CA GLY A 194 24.87 3.65 -13.30
C GLY A 194 25.45 3.99 -11.92
N GLU A 195 25.04 5.14 -11.37
CA GLU A 195 25.52 5.64 -10.07
C GLU A 195 24.74 5.10 -8.86
N SER A 196 23.81 4.15 -9.04
CA SER A 196 22.94 3.67 -7.95
C SER A 196 23.74 3.13 -6.77
N MET A 197 24.76 2.31 -7.03
CA MET A 197 25.61 1.72 -5.99
C MET A 197 26.36 2.77 -5.19
N ALA A 198 27.06 3.69 -5.87
CA ALA A 198 27.82 4.75 -5.21
C ALA A 198 26.91 5.63 -4.35
N ARG A 199 25.72 5.98 -4.85
CA ARG A 199 24.73 6.76 -4.09
C ARG A 199 24.18 6.01 -2.89
N THR A 200 23.90 4.71 -3.01
CA THR A 200 23.44 3.90 -1.89
C THR A 200 24.53 3.75 -0.83
N VAL A 201 25.78 3.49 -1.23
CA VAL A 201 26.93 3.44 -0.31
C VAL A 201 27.08 4.75 0.45
N GLU A 202 27.06 5.88 -0.25
CA GLU A 202 27.17 7.20 0.39
C GLU A 202 26.02 7.48 1.34
N ALA A 203 24.80 7.15 0.93
CA ALA A 203 23.61 7.30 1.77
C ALA A 203 23.70 6.43 3.04
N LEU A 204 24.22 5.20 2.93
CA LEU A 204 24.44 4.32 4.08
C LEU A 204 25.52 4.87 5.01
N LYS A 205 26.66 5.35 4.49
CA LYS A 205 27.73 5.98 5.29
C LYS A 205 27.21 7.21 6.03
N SER A 206 26.54 8.11 5.31
CA SER A 206 25.93 9.31 5.88
C SER A 206 24.84 8.99 6.92
N GLY A 207 24.17 7.86 6.79
CA GLY A 207 23.17 7.37 7.76
C GLY A 207 23.75 6.60 8.96
N GLY A 208 25.07 6.45 9.07
CA GLY A 208 25.70 5.69 10.15
C GLY A 208 25.77 4.17 9.93
N PHE A 209 25.33 3.68 8.77
CA PHE A 209 25.30 2.26 8.41
C PHE A 209 26.61 1.81 7.75
N GLY A 210 27.75 2.08 8.41
CA GLY A 210 29.09 1.82 7.87
C GLY A 210 29.33 0.36 7.49
N GLU A 211 28.83 -0.59 8.28
CA GLU A 211 28.96 -2.03 7.97
C GLU A 211 28.18 -2.42 6.70
N ALA A 212 26.95 -1.91 6.55
CA ALA A 212 26.13 -2.19 5.36
C ALA A 212 26.75 -1.56 4.12
N ALA A 213 27.29 -0.35 4.23
CA ALA A 213 28.02 0.32 3.16
C ALA A 213 29.25 -0.50 2.73
N MET A 214 30.07 -0.94 3.69
CA MET A 214 31.26 -1.75 3.45
C MET A 214 30.91 -3.08 2.77
N LEU A 215 29.87 -3.77 3.25
CA LEU A 215 29.44 -5.04 2.66
C LEU A 215 28.92 -4.84 1.22
N LEU A 216 28.23 -3.74 0.96
CA LEU A 216 27.79 -3.38 -0.38
C LEU A 216 28.98 -3.09 -1.32
N GLU A 217 29.97 -2.32 -0.87
CA GLU A 217 31.20 -2.06 -1.63
C GLU A 217 31.95 -3.35 -1.97
N GLN A 218 32.15 -4.23 -0.98
CA GLN A 218 32.83 -5.51 -1.17
C GLN A 218 32.08 -6.41 -2.16
N THR A 219 30.76 -6.51 -2.01
CA THR A 219 29.93 -7.35 -2.87
C THR A 219 29.92 -6.87 -4.31
N THR A 220 30.00 -5.56 -4.52
CA THR A 220 29.92 -4.93 -5.85
C THR A 220 31.29 -4.69 -6.49
N ALA A 221 32.39 -5.02 -5.79
CA ALA A 221 33.76 -4.83 -6.27
C ALA A 221 34.05 -5.58 -7.59
N ASN A 222 33.46 -6.75 -7.80
CA ASN A 222 33.55 -7.46 -9.07
C ASN A 222 32.30 -8.30 -9.37
N LYS A 223 32.23 -8.83 -10.60
CA LYS A 223 31.06 -9.60 -11.07
C LYS A 223 30.86 -10.92 -10.34
N ASN A 224 31.94 -11.58 -9.90
CA ASN A 224 31.85 -12.88 -9.24
C ASN A 224 31.33 -12.76 -7.81
N THR A 225 31.75 -11.72 -7.07
CA THR A 225 31.23 -11.43 -5.73
C THR A 225 29.76 -11.04 -5.80
N TRP A 226 29.37 -10.23 -6.78
CA TRP A 226 27.97 -9.85 -6.97
C TRP A 226 27.10 -11.05 -7.34
N GLU A 227 27.55 -11.91 -8.25
CA GLU A 227 26.85 -13.14 -8.62
C GLU A 227 26.71 -14.09 -7.41
N SER A 228 27.77 -14.24 -6.60
CA SER A 228 27.73 -15.07 -5.39
C SER A 228 26.70 -14.56 -4.39
N TYR A 229 26.62 -13.24 -4.22
CA TYR A 229 25.59 -12.58 -3.43
C TYR A 229 24.17 -12.82 -3.96
N ALA A 230 23.97 -12.68 -5.27
CA ALA A 230 22.67 -12.93 -5.91
C ALA A 230 22.22 -14.39 -5.69
N ARG A 231 23.13 -15.35 -5.90
CA ARG A 231 22.87 -16.77 -5.70
C ARG A 231 22.58 -17.11 -4.24
N GLY A 232 23.40 -16.64 -3.31
CA GLY A 232 23.19 -16.89 -1.88
C GLY A 232 21.87 -16.31 -1.38
N THR A 233 21.46 -15.14 -1.89
CA THR A 233 20.16 -14.54 -1.59
C THR A 233 19.01 -15.37 -2.16
N PHE A 234 19.14 -15.86 -3.40
CA PHE A 234 18.15 -16.75 -4.01
C PHE A 234 18.01 -18.07 -3.24
N GLU A 235 19.13 -18.71 -2.89
CA GLU A 235 19.14 -19.98 -2.16
C GLU A 235 18.48 -19.82 -0.78
N ALA A 236 18.81 -18.75 -0.06
CA ALA A 236 18.17 -18.45 1.21
C ALA A 236 16.65 -18.23 1.08
N LEU A 237 16.20 -17.43 0.12
CA LEU A 237 14.76 -17.20 -0.10
C LEU A 237 14.03 -18.47 -0.57
N SER A 238 14.63 -19.24 -1.47
CA SER A 238 14.01 -20.48 -1.99
C SER A 238 13.92 -21.60 -0.94
N SER A 239 14.70 -21.51 0.14
CA SER A 239 14.59 -22.43 1.28
C SER A 239 13.36 -22.19 2.16
N VAL A 240 12.78 -20.97 2.14
CA VAL A 240 11.67 -20.56 3.03
C VAL A 240 10.41 -20.13 2.28
N ILE A 241 10.53 -19.82 0.99
CA ILE A 241 9.41 -19.43 0.12
C ILE A 241 9.13 -20.59 -0.85
N PRO A 242 7.89 -21.11 -0.90
CA PRO A 242 7.51 -22.15 -1.86
C PRO A 242 7.88 -21.78 -3.30
N HIS A 243 8.45 -22.72 -4.05
CA HIS A 243 8.97 -22.48 -5.40
C HIS A 243 7.88 -22.02 -6.40
N ASP A 244 6.63 -22.44 -6.19
CA ASP A 244 5.47 -22.03 -6.99
C ASP A 244 5.05 -20.58 -6.70
N LYS A 245 5.44 -20.02 -5.54
CA LYS A 245 5.22 -18.62 -5.17
C LYS A 245 6.42 -17.71 -5.47
N LEU A 246 7.65 -18.21 -5.34
CA LEU A 246 8.86 -17.39 -5.53
C LEU A 246 9.03 -16.98 -7.00
N ARG A 247 9.35 -15.71 -7.22
CA ARG A 247 9.64 -15.09 -8.52
C ARG A 247 10.90 -14.23 -8.36
N PHE A 248 12.06 -14.86 -8.26
CA PHE A 248 13.35 -14.19 -8.07
C PHE A 248 13.89 -13.67 -9.40
N MET A 249 13.80 -12.37 -9.60
CA MET A 249 14.22 -11.70 -10.82
C MET A 249 15.73 -11.54 -10.85
N GLN A 250 16.35 -12.02 -11.93
CA GLN A 250 17.80 -11.94 -12.07
C GLN A 250 18.21 -11.66 -13.51
N TYR A 251 18.93 -10.57 -13.75
CA TYR A 251 19.57 -10.35 -15.04
C TYR A 251 20.77 -11.29 -15.20
N VAL A 252 20.73 -12.11 -16.24
CA VAL A 252 21.75 -13.14 -16.48
C VAL A 252 22.64 -12.78 -17.67
N SER A 253 23.88 -13.26 -17.63
CA SER A 253 24.79 -13.24 -18.77
C SER A 253 24.84 -14.64 -19.40
N LYS A 254 25.52 -14.78 -20.55
CA LYS A 254 25.73 -16.11 -21.15
C LYS A 254 26.43 -17.08 -20.18
N SER A 255 27.31 -16.58 -19.32
CA SER A 255 28.08 -17.41 -18.38
C SER A 255 27.31 -17.76 -17.10
N THR A 256 26.20 -17.06 -16.80
CA THR A 256 25.41 -17.34 -15.59
C THR A 256 24.03 -17.93 -15.90
N ALA A 257 23.54 -17.78 -17.14
CA ALA A 257 22.20 -18.21 -17.54
C ALA A 257 21.90 -19.68 -17.25
N GLU A 258 22.87 -20.58 -17.48
CA GLU A 258 22.70 -22.02 -17.23
C GLU A 258 22.34 -22.31 -15.77
N TRP A 259 23.01 -21.65 -14.83
CA TRP A 259 22.76 -21.84 -13.40
C TRP A 259 21.34 -21.40 -13.01
N TRP A 260 20.84 -20.32 -13.60
CA TRP A 260 19.52 -19.75 -13.28
C TRP A 260 18.36 -20.45 -14.00
N ASN A 261 18.52 -20.85 -15.25
CA ASN A 261 17.46 -21.40 -16.11
C ASN A 261 16.87 -22.74 -15.61
N GLY A 262 17.57 -23.45 -14.72
CA GLY A 262 17.15 -24.74 -14.16
C GLY A 262 16.53 -24.69 -12.77
N ARG A 263 16.41 -23.50 -12.15
CA ARG A 263 16.06 -23.40 -10.73
C ARG A 263 14.61 -22.98 -10.50
N PRO A 264 13.80 -23.78 -9.79
CA PRO A 264 12.44 -23.42 -9.44
C PRO A 264 12.38 -22.11 -8.64
N GLY A 265 11.54 -21.18 -9.09
CA GLY A 265 11.38 -19.85 -8.50
C GLY A 265 12.34 -18.79 -9.06
N ALA A 266 13.34 -19.16 -9.87
CA ALA A 266 14.18 -18.18 -10.58
C ALA A 266 13.47 -17.65 -11.84
N LEU A 267 13.57 -16.34 -12.06
CA LEU A 267 13.14 -15.63 -13.26
C LEU A 267 14.33 -14.95 -13.94
N PRO A 268 15.03 -15.65 -14.84
CA PRO A 268 16.12 -15.08 -15.62
C PRO A 268 15.61 -13.96 -16.55
N LEU A 269 16.32 -12.83 -16.57
CA LEU A 269 16.00 -11.64 -17.34
C LEU A 269 17.14 -11.29 -18.31
N GLY A 270 16.79 -10.61 -19.40
CA GLY A 270 17.74 -10.11 -20.40
C GLY A 270 17.97 -11.06 -21.57
N ALA A 271 18.82 -10.66 -22.51
CA ALA A 271 19.02 -11.36 -23.78
C ALA A 271 19.56 -12.80 -23.61
N ALA A 272 20.27 -13.08 -22.52
CA ALA A 272 20.84 -14.41 -22.25
C ALA A 272 19.87 -15.35 -21.52
N ALA A 273 18.68 -14.89 -21.10
CA ALA A 273 17.67 -15.73 -20.46
C ALA A 273 17.05 -16.78 -21.40
N GLY A 274 17.21 -16.63 -22.73
CA GLY A 274 16.52 -17.45 -23.71
C GLY A 274 15.02 -17.16 -23.77
N SER A 275 14.27 -17.96 -24.53
CA SER A 275 12.82 -17.78 -24.78
C SER A 275 11.92 -18.15 -23.60
N ARG A 276 12.46 -18.57 -22.45
CA ARG A 276 11.70 -18.76 -21.20
C ARG A 276 11.39 -17.40 -20.56
N SER A 277 10.61 -16.57 -21.25
CA SER A 277 10.13 -15.31 -20.68
C SER A 277 8.96 -15.55 -19.71
N ILE A 278 8.75 -14.57 -18.82
CA ILE A 278 7.79 -14.47 -17.71
C ILE A 278 6.38 -14.99 -18.05
N ALA A 279 5.98 -14.98 -19.33
CA ALA A 279 4.67 -15.44 -19.78
C ALA A 279 4.41 -16.95 -19.57
N SER A 280 5.45 -17.79 -19.49
CA SER A 280 5.30 -19.26 -19.46
C SER A 280 5.13 -19.89 -18.07
N GLN A 281 5.28 -19.11 -16.99
CA GLN A 281 5.27 -19.63 -15.61
C GLN A 281 4.12 -19.12 -14.73
N THR A 282 3.14 -18.42 -15.31
CA THR A 282 1.92 -18.10 -14.55
C THR A 282 1.00 -19.32 -14.68
N PRO A 283 0.67 -20.05 -13.60
CA PRO A 283 -0.39 -21.04 -13.69
C PRO A 283 -1.67 -20.32 -14.13
N SER A 284 -2.33 -20.86 -15.14
CA SER A 284 -3.70 -20.45 -15.45
C SER A 284 -4.52 -20.49 -14.16
N ALA A 285 -5.32 -19.44 -13.92
CA ALA A 285 -6.25 -19.37 -12.78
C ALA A 285 -7.16 -20.61 -12.68
N ALA A 286 -7.26 -21.41 -13.76
CA ALA A 286 -7.97 -22.68 -13.82
C ALA A 286 -7.45 -23.82 -12.91
N LYS A 287 -6.30 -23.66 -12.22
CA LYS A 287 -5.78 -24.68 -11.29
C LYS A 287 -5.90 -24.35 -9.80
N MET A 288 -6.44 -23.19 -9.42
CA MET A 288 -7.05 -23.07 -8.09
C MET A 288 -8.39 -23.76 -8.15
N GLY A 289 -8.37 -25.08 -7.93
CA GLY A 289 -9.58 -25.83 -7.62
C GLY A 289 -10.33 -25.10 -6.52
N THR A 290 -11.65 -25.05 -6.66
CA THR A 290 -12.61 -24.60 -5.66
C THR A 290 -12.19 -25.07 -4.26
N LEU A 291 -11.41 -24.24 -3.55
CA LEU A 291 -11.55 -24.15 -2.11
C LEU A 291 -12.98 -23.71 -1.93
N GLY A 292 -13.83 -24.66 -1.53
CA GLY A 292 -15.23 -24.42 -1.25
C GLY A 292 -15.31 -23.31 -0.23
N LEU A 293 -15.48 -22.08 -0.72
CA LEU A 293 -15.97 -20.99 0.08
C LEU A 293 -17.37 -21.45 0.50
N PRO A 294 -17.68 -21.48 1.81
CA PRO A 294 -19.03 -21.79 2.23
C PRO A 294 -19.97 -20.82 1.51
N GLU A 295 -21.07 -21.34 0.97
CA GLU A 295 -22.17 -20.50 0.51
C GLU A 295 -22.46 -19.48 1.61
N ILE A 296 -22.35 -18.19 1.28
CA ILE A 296 -22.72 -17.12 2.20
C ILE A 296 -24.24 -17.21 2.33
N THR A 297 -24.69 -17.93 3.35
CA THR A 297 -26.12 -18.05 3.67
C THR A 297 -26.61 -16.73 4.25
N ALA A 298 -27.93 -16.49 4.15
CA ALA A 298 -28.56 -15.36 4.83
C ALA A 298 -28.28 -15.39 6.36
N GLU A 299 -28.08 -16.57 6.93
CA GLU A 299 -27.71 -16.76 8.34
C GLU A 299 -26.31 -16.24 8.64
N LEU A 300 -25.30 -16.46 7.77
CA LEU A 300 -23.95 -15.92 7.97
C LEU A 300 -23.90 -14.39 7.88
N LEU A 301 -24.72 -13.79 7.01
CA LEU A 301 -24.85 -12.33 6.92
C LEU A 301 -25.52 -11.75 8.16
N GLU A 302 -26.55 -12.42 8.68
CA GLU A 302 -27.24 -12.00 9.90
C GLU A 302 -26.34 -12.19 11.13
N GLN A 303 -25.54 -13.25 11.18
CA GLN A 303 -24.58 -13.50 12.25
C GLN A 303 -23.48 -12.43 12.28
N GLY A 304 -22.96 -12.02 11.12
CA GLY A 304 -22.03 -10.90 11.02
C GLY A 304 -22.65 -9.55 11.40
N ARG A 305 -23.95 -9.34 11.14
CA ARG A 305 -24.69 -8.16 11.61
C ARG A 305 -24.79 -8.14 13.14
N ILE A 306 -25.13 -9.27 13.75
CA ILE A 306 -25.24 -9.43 15.21
C ILE A 306 -23.88 -9.23 15.89
N GLU A 307 -22.80 -9.82 15.36
CA GLU A 307 -21.45 -9.66 15.89
C GLU A 307 -20.99 -8.20 15.85
N ARG A 308 -21.32 -7.48 14.77
CA ARG A 308 -21.03 -6.05 14.64
C ARG A 308 -21.78 -5.22 15.68
N GLU A 309 -23.08 -5.47 15.87
CA GLU A 309 -23.89 -4.77 16.88
C GLU A 309 -23.41 -5.07 18.30
N GLN A 310 -22.99 -6.31 18.58
CA GLN A 310 -22.41 -6.68 19.88
C GLN A 310 -21.07 -5.98 20.12
N HIS A 311 -20.21 -5.89 19.10
CA HIS A 311 -18.94 -5.17 19.18
C HIS A 311 -19.15 -3.67 19.41
N GLU A 312 -20.11 -3.06 18.73
CA GLU A 312 -20.47 -1.63 18.91
C GLU A 312 -21.02 -1.35 20.32
N ARG A 313 -21.83 -2.27 20.88
CA ARG A 313 -22.32 -2.17 22.27
C ARG A 313 -21.19 -2.34 23.30
N GLU A 314 -20.26 -3.25 23.05
CA GLU A 314 -19.11 -3.48 23.93
C GLU A 314 -18.14 -2.27 23.91
N LEU A 315 -17.94 -1.65 22.75
CA LEU A 315 -17.22 -0.38 22.60
C LEU A 315 -17.92 0.74 23.37
N ALA A 316 -19.24 0.89 23.23
CA ALA A 316 -20.01 1.90 23.97
C ALA A 316 -19.96 1.68 25.49
N ARG A 317 -19.88 0.42 25.95
CA ARG A 317 -19.77 0.04 27.36
C ARG A 317 -18.38 0.33 27.95
N THR A 318 -17.32 0.12 27.17
CA THR A 318 -15.93 0.25 27.61
C THR A 318 -15.34 1.65 27.41
N LEU A 319 -15.94 2.45 26.52
CA LEU A 319 -15.53 3.84 26.26
C LEU A 319 -15.47 4.69 27.56
N PRO A 320 -16.48 4.69 28.45
CA PRO A 320 -16.45 5.48 29.69
C PRO A 320 -15.29 5.15 30.63
N GLU A 321 -14.87 3.88 30.70
CA GLU A 321 -13.72 3.46 31.53
C GLU A 321 -12.38 3.92 30.91
N LEU A 322 -12.30 3.98 29.57
CA LEU A 322 -11.18 4.56 28.85
C LEU A 322 -11.04 6.08 29.09
N PHE A 323 -12.15 6.78 29.34
CA PHE A 323 -12.16 8.21 29.66
C PHE A 323 -11.68 8.55 31.08
N GLN A 324 -11.77 7.63 32.05
CA GLN A 324 -11.35 7.89 33.43
C GLN A 324 -9.82 7.87 33.65
N ARG A 325 -9.03 7.51 32.63
CA ARG A 325 -7.57 7.41 32.73
C ARG A 325 -6.87 8.08 31.56
N ARG A 326 -6.75 9.43 31.52
CA ARG A 326 -5.66 10.15 30.80
C ARG A 326 -5.74 11.67 30.89
N SER A 327 -4.65 12.32 30.45
CA SER A 327 -4.40 13.77 30.52
C SER A 327 -5.25 14.59 29.51
N PRO A 328 -5.38 15.92 29.71
CA PRO A 328 -6.22 16.82 28.92
C PRO A 328 -5.96 16.79 27.40
N PHE A 329 -4.77 16.38 26.98
CA PHE A 329 -4.42 16.22 25.56
C PHE A 329 -5.22 15.11 24.87
N TRP A 330 -5.46 13.99 25.57
CA TRP A 330 -6.23 12.88 25.02
C TRP A 330 -7.74 13.14 25.03
N GLU A 331 -8.22 13.96 25.97
CA GLU A 331 -9.60 14.46 25.96
C GLU A 331 -9.88 15.31 24.72
N ALA A 332 -8.98 16.24 24.39
CA ALA A 332 -9.12 17.10 23.22
C ALA A 332 -9.08 16.31 21.89
N VAL A 333 -8.18 15.33 21.78
CA VAL A 333 -8.09 14.45 20.60
C VAL A 333 -9.34 13.57 20.45
N SER A 334 -9.90 13.09 21.56
CA SER A 334 -11.11 12.25 21.56
C SER A 334 -12.37 13.08 21.24
N ALA A 335 -12.46 14.31 21.74
CA ALA A 335 -13.52 15.25 21.39
C ALA A 335 -13.47 15.62 19.89
N LEU A 336 -12.28 15.83 19.34
CA LEU A 336 -12.08 16.05 17.90
C LEU A 336 -12.44 14.81 17.07
N ALA A 337 -12.12 13.61 17.54
CA ALA A 337 -12.51 12.37 16.87
C ALA A 337 -14.04 12.18 16.89
N PHE A 338 -14.70 12.46 18.02
CA PHE A 338 -16.16 12.42 18.14
C PHE A 338 -16.83 13.43 17.20
N ALA A 339 -16.33 14.68 17.17
CA ALA A 339 -16.86 15.74 16.32
C ALA A 339 -16.66 15.51 14.82
N LYS A 340 -15.55 14.87 14.42
CA LYS A 340 -15.18 14.70 13.01
C LYS A 340 -15.66 13.40 12.40
N VAL A 341 -15.87 12.35 13.20
CA VAL A 341 -16.21 11.01 12.72
C VAL A 341 -17.67 10.63 12.99
N LEU A 342 -18.22 10.99 14.16
CA LEU A 342 -19.56 10.56 14.55
C LEU A 342 -20.62 11.61 14.23
N LEU A 343 -20.33 12.89 14.45
CA LEU A 343 -21.29 13.99 14.24
C LEU A 343 -21.83 14.13 12.78
N PRO A 344 -21.06 13.86 11.71
CA PRO A 344 -21.58 13.96 10.33
C PRO A 344 -22.59 12.87 9.95
N THR A 345 -22.58 11.73 10.67
CA THR A 345 -23.44 10.56 10.39
C THR A 345 -24.50 10.33 11.47
N TRP A 346 -24.40 11.02 12.60
CA TRP A 346 -25.30 10.84 13.74
C TRP A 346 -26.59 11.66 13.56
N LYS A 347 -27.72 10.95 13.47
CA LYS A 347 -29.06 11.51 13.59
C LYS A 347 -29.63 11.03 14.93
N PRO A 348 -29.75 11.89 15.95
CA PRO A 348 -30.40 11.46 17.19
C PRO A 348 -31.90 11.28 16.92
N GLU A 349 -32.40 10.06 17.08
CA GLU A 349 -33.81 9.69 16.89
C GLU A 349 -34.57 9.56 18.22
N GLY A 350 -34.18 10.32 19.24
CA GLY A 350 -34.91 10.33 20.51
C GLY A 350 -34.29 11.17 21.62
N LYS A 351 -35.13 11.52 22.59
CA LYS A 351 -34.78 12.33 23.78
C LYS A 351 -33.61 11.73 24.58
N GLU A 352 -33.56 10.41 24.66
CA GLU A 352 -32.54 9.67 25.43
C GLU A 352 -31.13 9.78 24.85
N GLN A 353 -31.03 9.90 23.51
CA GLN A 353 -29.75 10.06 22.80
C GLN A 353 -29.22 11.49 22.92
N LEU A 354 -30.11 12.49 22.95
CA LEU A 354 -29.80 13.89 23.26
C LEU A 354 -29.28 14.04 24.70
N GLU A 355 -29.96 13.44 25.66
CA GLU A 355 -29.53 13.45 27.07
C GLU A 355 -28.16 12.77 27.27
N ALA A 356 -27.86 11.73 26.49
CA ALA A 356 -26.54 11.09 26.50
C ALA A 356 -25.44 12.00 25.95
N ALA A 357 -25.73 12.77 24.88
CA ALA A 357 -24.82 13.77 24.32
C ALA A 357 -24.46 14.85 25.35
N GLU A 358 -25.47 15.39 26.04
CA GLU A 358 -25.31 16.41 27.06
C GLU A 358 -24.49 15.91 28.25
N ARG A 359 -24.72 14.66 28.69
CA ARG A 359 -23.91 14.04 29.75
C ARG A 359 -22.44 13.95 29.35
N CYS A 360 -22.14 13.55 28.11
CA CYS A 360 -20.76 13.50 27.61
C CYS A 360 -20.10 14.89 27.54
N LEU A 361 -20.85 15.93 27.13
CA LEU A 361 -20.34 17.30 27.08
C LEU A 361 -20.04 17.87 28.48
N LYS A 362 -20.86 17.54 29.48
CA LYS A 362 -20.65 17.96 30.88
C LYS A 362 -19.40 17.33 31.52
N LEU A 363 -18.91 16.20 31.00
CA LEU A 363 -17.68 15.54 31.45
C LEU A 363 -16.40 16.20 30.91
N LEU A 364 -16.51 17.11 29.95
CA LEU A 364 -15.35 17.84 29.43
C LEU A 364 -14.90 18.93 30.40
N THR A 365 -13.59 19.11 30.54
CA THR A 365 -12.97 20.24 31.24
C THR A 365 -13.39 21.57 30.60
N PRO A 366 -13.41 22.70 31.35
CA PRO A 366 -13.79 24.01 30.80
C PRO A 366 -13.01 24.40 29.53
N ASP A 367 -11.71 24.10 29.50
CA ASP A 367 -10.85 24.35 28.34
C ASP A 367 -11.24 23.48 27.12
N ALA A 368 -11.57 22.21 27.34
CA ALA A 368 -12.07 21.33 26.28
C ALA A 368 -13.44 21.77 25.75
N ARG A 369 -14.32 22.32 26.62
CA ARG A 369 -15.60 22.92 26.19
C ARG A 369 -15.38 24.17 25.34
N LYS A 370 -14.39 25.00 25.69
CA LYS A 370 -14.03 26.18 24.90
C LYS A 370 -13.53 25.80 23.50
N VAL A 371 -12.63 24.81 23.41
CA VAL A 371 -12.13 24.29 22.12
C VAL A 371 -13.28 23.67 21.30
N ALA A 372 -14.18 22.92 21.94
CA ALA A 372 -15.36 22.36 21.28
C ALA A 372 -16.32 23.45 20.77
N ARG A 373 -16.50 24.56 21.51
CA ARG A 373 -17.27 25.74 21.05
C ARG A 373 -16.62 26.38 19.84
N GLU A 374 -15.32 26.65 19.87
CA GLU A 374 -14.58 27.28 18.76
C GLU A 374 -14.62 26.41 17.49
N VAL A 375 -14.45 25.09 17.64
CA VAL A 375 -14.60 24.13 16.53
C VAL A 375 -16.05 24.04 16.06
N GLY A 376 -17.03 24.06 16.98
CA GLY A 376 -18.45 24.08 16.69
C GLY A 376 -18.91 25.36 15.97
N GLN A 377 -18.21 26.48 16.17
CA GLN A 377 -18.44 27.74 15.45
C GLN A 377 -17.88 27.66 14.02
N ILE A 378 -16.69 27.08 13.86
CA ILE A 378 -16.07 26.82 12.55
C ILE A 378 -16.90 25.81 11.72
N VAL A 379 -17.53 24.84 12.39
CA VAL A 379 -18.42 23.85 11.75
C VAL A 379 -19.85 24.39 11.58
N GLY A 380 -20.29 25.29 12.48
CA GLY A 380 -21.60 25.94 12.48
C GLY A 380 -21.86 26.81 11.24
N ASP A 381 -20.81 27.44 10.70
CA ASP A 381 -20.87 28.17 9.43
C ASP A 381 -21.16 27.25 8.21
N HIS A 382 -21.05 25.92 8.37
CA HIS A 382 -21.49 24.92 7.41
C HIS A 382 -22.81 24.21 7.79
N ALA A 383 -23.23 24.26 9.06
CA ALA A 383 -24.34 23.48 9.59
C ALA A 383 -25.67 24.25 9.76
N SER A 384 -25.69 25.58 9.55
CA SER A 384 -26.86 26.47 9.69
C SER A 384 -28.08 26.14 8.80
N LYS A 385 -28.05 25.05 8.04
CA LYS A 385 -29.17 24.55 7.22
C LYS A 385 -29.89 23.33 7.80
N ARG A 386 -29.49 22.80 8.96
CA ARG A 386 -29.99 21.48 9.43
C ARG A 386 -30.43 21.37 10.89
N TRP A 387 -30.27 22.40 11.72
CA TRP A 387 -30.67 22.35 13.14
C TRP A 387 -31.55 23.55 13.49
N PRO A 388 -32.63 23.40 14.27
CA PRO A 388 -33.41 24.52 14.81
C PRO A 388 -32.53 25.39 15.73
N ALA A 389 -32.66 26.70 15.62
CA ALA A 389 -31.84 27.67 16.36
C ALA A 389 -31.98 27.53 17.88
N GLU A 390 -33.14 27.04 18.36
CA GLU A 390 -33.43 26.94 19.79
C GLU A 390 -32.49 25.95 20.54
N ILE A 391 -31.97 24.92 19.86
CA ILE A 391 -31.05 23.92 20.46
C ILE A 391 -29.65 24.50 20.64
N TYR A 392 -29.24 25.43 19.78
CA TYR A 392 -27.94 26.08 19.85
C TYR A 392 -27.87 27.11 20.97
N ASP A 393 -28.98 27.78 21.26
CA ASP A 393 -29.02 28.80 22.31
C ASP A 393 -29.14 28.17 23.72
N GLU A 394 -29.88 27.07 23.90
CA GLU A 394 -30.01 26.41 25.22
C GLU A 394 -28.77 25.62 25.67
N ALA A 395 -28.02 25.01 24.73
CA ALA A 395 -26.85 24.19 25.08
C ALA A 395 -25.61 25.00 25.50
N PHE A 396 -25.60 26.32 25.25
CA PHE A 396 -24.43 27.19 25.40
C PHE A 396 -24.68 28.48 26.20
N ALA A 397 -25.83 28.60 26.87
CA ALA A 397 -26.25 29.82 27.60
C ALA A 397 -25.59 30.07 28.97
N ASP A 398 -24.62 29.25 29.42
CA ASP A 398 -23.82 29.54 30.63
C ASP A 398 -22.30 29.43 30.39
#